data_AF-A0A1Y1ZH31-F1
#
_entry.id   AF-A0A1Y1ZH31-F1
#
_cell.length_a   1.000
_cell.length_b   1.000
_cell.length_c   1.000
_cell.angle_alpha   90.00
_cell.angle_beta   90.00
_cell.angle_gamma   90.00
#
_symmetry.space_group_name_H-M   'P 1'
#
loop_
_entity.id
_entity.type
_entity.pdbx_description
1 polymer ?
#
loop_
_entity_poly.entity_id
_entity_poly.type
_entity_poly.pdbx_seq_one_letter_code
_entity_poly.pdbx_strand_id
1 'polypeptide(L)'
;MATKPTIVFVPGSFSGSHFYEDNIKQPLLSKGYEIQVLDYPSIGEKEGLPTMLDDAAYIAAAVTKIADQGKDVVLVAHSYGGIPTSESIKGLSKVDRRKAGKQGGVVRVAYMTALVPAVGVSAGAMVAEQLGAAQYISVQEASVFLSLPSRTQDPNSISRAIRNSNRKQNGWMMQSDYETGAKIVFSDLPLERGIEMIKQFSKHSSASFATALTYPGYKDVPVSYLLCEADKCVPPTIQQAGIDAIEKASGNRVDVTKINHDHCPNLSAPEKTIDWIVGCVEKSV
;
A
#
# COMPACT_ATOMS: atom_id res chain seq x y z
N MET A 1 -13.67 -19.09 -23.15
CA MET A 1 -12.60 -19.00 -22.13
C MET A 1 -12.97 -17.88 -21.18
N ALA A 2 -12.79 -18.06 -19.86
CA ALA A 2 -13.01 -16.98 -18.91
C ALA A 2 -12.01 -15.84 -19.17
N THR A 3 -12.47 -14.59 -19.18
CA THR A 3 -11.62 -13.42 -19.38
C THR A 3 -10.77 -13.19 -18.13
N LYS A 4 -9.47 -12.95 -18.30
CA LYS A 4 -8.58 -12.61 -17.19
C LYS A 4 -9.07 -11.31 -16.50
N PRO A 5 -9.06 -11.23 -15.16
CA PRO A 5 -9.33 -9.99 -14.45
C PRO A 5 -8.40 -8.85 -14.88
N THR A 6 -8.92 -7.62 -14.87
CA THR A 6 -8.11 -6.41 -15.00
C THR A 6 -7.39 -6.13 -13.68
N ILE A 7 -6.10 -5.80 -13.73
CA ILE A 7 -5.30 -5.45 -12.57
C ILE A 7 -5.48 -3.95 -12.29
N VAL A 8 -5.84 -3.59 -11.07
CA VAL A 8 -5.75 -2.20 -10.59
C VAL A 8 -4.64 -2.16 -9.55
N PHE A 9 -3.55 -1.49 -9.88
CA PHE A 9 -2.39 -1.34 -9.02
C PHE A 9 -2.48 -0.01 -8.26
N VAL A 10 -2.41 -0.09 -6.93
CA VAL A 10 -2.48 1.03 -6.00
C VAL A 10 -1.08 1.27 -5.43
N PRO A 11 -0.39 2.34 -5.85
CA PRO A 11 0.93 2.68 -5.36
C PRO A 11 1.09 2.81 -3.84
N GLY A 12 2.34 2.71 -3.38
CA GLY A 12 2.74 3.06 -2.02
C GLY A 12 2.86 4.57 -1.78
N SER A 13 3.18 4.95 -0.55
CA SER A 13 3.29 6.36 -0.20
C SER A 13 4.42 7.06 -0.98
N PHE A 14 4.19 8.31 -1.39
CA PHE A 14 5.14 9.18 -2.09
C PHE A 14 5.43 8.77 -3.54
N SER A 15 5.22 7.51 -3.89
CA SER A 15 5.43 6.98 -5.23
C SER A 15 4.19 7.14 -6.11
N GLY A 16 4.20 8.06 -7.07
CA GLY A 16 3.16 8.16 -8.11
C GLY A 16 3.21 7.00 -9.11
N SER A 17 2.29 6.98 -10.07
CA SER A 17 2.19 5.92 -11.08
C SER A 17 3.48 5.78 -11.91
N HIS A 18 4.18 6.89 -12.16
CA HIS A 18 5.46 6.93 -12.90
C HIS A 18 6.52 6.00 -12.29
N PHE A 19 6.51 5.82 -10.97
CA PHE A 19 7.47 4.97 -10.27
C PHE A 19 7.29 3.49 -10.61
N TYR A 20 6.11 3.06 -11.04
CA TYR A 20 5.75 1.66 -11.33
C TYR A 20 5.61 1.37 -12.83
N GLU A 21 5.88 2.35 -13.70
CA GLU A 21 5.68 2.20 -15.13
C GLU A 21 6.56 1.06 -15.70
N ASP A 22 7.87 1.13 -15.51
CA ASP A 22 8.82 0.20 -16.13
C ASP A 22 8.99 -1.12 -15.35
N ASN A 23 8.70 -1.12 -14.05
CA ASN A 23 8.94 -2.27 -13.17
C ASN A 23 7.68 -3.07 -12.78
N ILE A 24 6.48 -2.56 -13.09
CA ILE A 24 5.21 -3.29 -12.88
C ILE A 24 4.36 -3.25 -14.14
N LYS A 25 4.01 -2.06 -14.62
CA LYS A 25 3.00 -1.90 -15.68
C LYS A 25 3.45 -2.47 -17.02
N GLN A 26 4.60 -2.04 -17.53
CA GLN A 26 5.12 -2.53 -18.82
C GLN A 26 5.37 -4.05 -18.82
N PRO A 27 5.98 -4.66 -17.78
CA PRO A 27 6.10 -6.11 -17.69
C PRO A 27 4.76 -6.85 -17.74
N LEU A 28 3.73 -6.38 -17.03
CA LEU A 28 2.41 -7.02 -17.04
C LEU A 28 1.68 -6.85 -18.38
N LEU A 29 1.79 -5.68 -19.01
CA LEU A 29 1.28 -5.45 -20.37
C LEU A 29 1.95 -6.39 -21.38
N SER A 30 3.27 -6.57 -21.29
CA SER A 30 4.03 -7.48 -22.18
C SER A 30 3.61 -8.94 -22.04
N LYS A 31 3.13 -9.35 -20.85
CA LYS A 31 2.56 -10.68 -20.57
C LYS A 31 1.07 -10.79 -20.94
N GLY A 32 0.47 -9.76 -21.53
CA GLY A 32 -0.91 -9.74 -22.00
C GLY A 32 -1.96 -9.52 -20.90
N TYR A 33 -1.58 -8.91 -19.77
CA TYR A 33 -2.53 -8.52 -18.72
C TYR A 33 -2.97 -7.07 -18.92
N GLU A 34 -4.26 -6.81 -18.72
CA GLU A 34 -4.75 -5.44 -18.60
C GLU A 34 -4.40 -4.91 -17.20
N ILE A 35 -3.81 -3.72 -17.14
CA ILE A 35 -3.44 -3.08 -15.87
C ILE A 35 -3.67 -1.56 -15.91
N GLN A 36 -4.18 -1.02 -14.80
CA GLN A 36 -4.19 0.40 -14.51
C GLN A 36 -3.41 0.67 -13.21
N VAL A 37 -2.37 1.52 -13.28
CA VAL A 37 -1.68 2.05 -12.10
C VAL A 37 -2.31 3.40 -11.75
N LEU A 38 -2.69 3.61 -10.50
CA LEU A 38 -3.44 4.79 -10.06
C LEU A 38 -2.54 5.95 -9.59
N ASP A 39 -2.95 7.19 -9.87
CA ASP A 39 -2.44 8.41 -9.24
C ASP A 39 -3.52 8.99 -8.33
N TYR A 40 -3.58 8.50 -7.09
CA TYR A 40 -4.64 8.85 -6.14
C TYR A 40 -4.38 10.19 -5.41
N PRO A 41 -5.43 10.85 -4.89
CA PRO A 41 -5.39 12.24 -4.44
C PRO A 41 -4.28 12.61 -3.46
N SER A 42 -3.91 11.75 -2.51
CA SER A 42 -2.92 12.09 -1.48
C SER A 42 -1.47 12.16 -1.97
N ILE A 43 -1.17 11.78 -3.21
CA ILE A 43 0.17 11.88 -3.81
C ILE A 43 0.28 13.12 -4.72
N GLY A 44 1.40 13.83 -4.57
CA GLY A 44 1.71 15.06 -5.29
C GLY A 44 1.02 16.27 -4.66
N GLU A 45 1.79 17.31 -4.35
CA GLU A 45 1.25 18.51 -3.71
C GLU A 45 0.19 19.18 -4.58
N LYS A 46 -0.96 19.46 -3.98
CA LYS A 46 -2.10 20.14 -4.59
C LYS A 46 -2.84 20.97 -3.54
N GLU A 47 -3.83 21.74 -3.97
CA GLU A 47 -4.69 22.48 -3.06
C GLU A 47 -5.47 21.50 -2.15
N GLY A 48 -5.48 21.78 -0.84
CA GLY A 48 -6.08 20.91 0.17
C GLY A 48 -5.16 19.78 0.65
N LEU A 49 -5.67 18.97 1.58
CA LEU A 49 -4.97 17.80 2.14
C LEU A 49 -5.86 16.57 2.05
N PRO A 50 -5.78 15.81 0.95
CA PRO A 50 -6.58 14.60 0.79
C PRO A 50 -6.33 13.58 1.89
N THR A 51 -7.38 12.87 2.28
CA THR A 51 -7.42 11.86 3.33
C THR A 51 -7.39 10.44 2.74
N MET A 52 -7.27 9.43 3.59
CA MET A 52 -7.38 8.03 3.18
C MET A 52 -8.74 7.73 2.54
N LEU A 53 -9.80 8.40 2.98
CA LEU A 53 -11.14 8.23 2.41
C LEU A 53 -11.25 8.82 1.01
N ASP A 54 -10.55 9.92 0.73
CA ASP A 54 -10.49 10.49 -0.62
C ASP A 54 -9.75 9.54 -1.57
N ASP A 55 -8.68 8.91 -1.11
CA ASP A 55 -7.97 7.87 -1.86
C ASP A 55 -8.85 6.64 -2.07
N ALA A 56 -9.56 6.18 -1.04
CA ALA A 56 -10.47 5.05 -1.14
C ALA A 56 -11.62 5.32 -2.13
N ALA A 57 -12.20 6.53 -2.11
CA ALA A 57 -13.23 6.95 -3.06
C ALA A 57 -12.70 6.98 -4.50
N TYR A 58 -11.46 7.44 -4.70
CA TYR A 58 -10.80 7.42 -6.00
C TYR A 58 -10.58 5.99 -6.52
N ILE A 59 -10.08 5.08 -5.67
CA ILE A 59 -9.90 3.66 -6.01
C ILE A 59 -11.26 3.02 -6.34
N ALA A 60 -12.28 3.27 -5.52
CA ALA A 60 -13.63 2.75 -5.72
C ALA A 60 -14.23 3.21 -7.07
N ALA A 61 -14.01 4.47 -7.45
CA ALA A 61 -14.45 5.00 -8.74
C ALA A 61 -13.74 4.32 -9.92
N ALA A 62 -12.41 4.12 -9.83
CA ALA A 62 -11.63 3.43 -10.86
C ALA A 62 -12.09 1.96 -11.03
N VAL A 63 -12.26 1.24 -9.92
CA VAL A 63 -12.77 -0.14 -9.91
C VAL A 63 -14.18 -0.20 -10.47
N THR A 64 -15.06 0.72 -10.07
CA THR A 64 -16.45 0.78 -10.58
C THR A 64 -16.48 0.95 -12.09
N LYS A 65 -15.67 1.85 -12.64
CA LYS A 65 -15.58 2.08 -14.08
C LYS A 65 -15.18 0.83 -14.86
N ILE A 66 -14.29 0.01 -14.31
CA ILE A 66 -13.87 -1.26 -14.92
C ILE A 66 -14.97 -2.31 -14.76
N ALA A 67 -15.50 -2.46 -13.55
CA ALA A 67 -16.50 -3.46 -13.22
C ALA A 67 -17.85 -3.23 -13.94
N ASP A 68 -18.23 -1.98 -14.22
CA ASP A 68 -19.43 -1.63 -14.98
C ASP A 68 -19.33 -2.08 -16.46
N GLN A 69 -18.14 -2.40 -16.96
CA GLN A 69 -17.93 -3.08 -18.25
C GLN A 69 -18.11 -4.62 -18.15
N GLY A 70 -18.55 -5.12 -17.00
CA GLY A 70 -18.69 -6.55 -16.71
C GLY A 70 -17.39 -7.26 -16.35
N LYS A 71 -16.28 -6.53 -16.21
CA LYS A 71 -14.95 -7.10 -15.96
C LYS A 71 -14.71 -7.40 -14.48
N ASP A 72 -13.98 -8.48 -14.23
CA ASP A 72 -13.45 -8.80 -12.91
C ASP A 72 -12.19 -7.97 -12.63
N VAL A 73 -11.96 -7.64 -11.36
CA VAL A 73 -10.84 -6.80 -10.93
C VAL A 73 -10.03 -7.48 -9.85
N VAL A 74 -8.71 -7.50 -10.01
CA VAL A 74 -7.75 -7.80 -8.94
C VAL A 74 -7.09 -6.50 -8.50
N LEU A 75 -7.24 -6.16 -7.23
CA LEU A 75 -6.56 -5.02 -6.63
C LEU A 75 -5.19 -5.46 -6.11
N VAL A 76 -4.11 -4.81 -6.57
CA VAL A 76 -2.75 -5.03 -6.07
C VAL A 76 -2.31 -3.76 -5.37
N ALA A 77 -2.02 -3.83 -4.07
CA ALA A 77 -1.79 -2.66 -3.23
C ALA A 77 -0.41 -2.72 -2.57
N HIS A 78 0.41 -1.69 -2.79
CA HIS A 78 1.75 -1.60 -2.20
C HIS A 78 1.76 -0.69 -0.96
N SER A 79 2.40 -1.11 0.12
CA SER A 79 2.72 -0.24 1.27
C SER A 79 1.47 0.48 1.81
N TYR A 80 1.51 1.82 1.95
CA TYR A 80 0.36 2.66 2.31
C TYR A 80 -0.92 2.33 1.52
N GLY A 81 -0.79 2.01 0.22
CA GLY A 81 -1.92 1.73 -0.67
C GLY A 81 -2.82 0.59 -0.17
N GLY A 82 -2.35 -0.27 0.72
CA GLY A 82 -3.17 -1.32 1.35
C GLY A 82 -4.36 -0.78 2.14
N ILE A 83 -4.23 0.40 2.76
CA ILE A 83 -5.26 0.99 3.61
C ILE A 83 -6.45 1.50 2.79
N PRO A 84 -6.28 2.45 1.85
CA PRO A 84 -7.39 2.93 1.04
C PRO A 84 -7.94 1.83 0.12
N THR A 85 -7.12 0.83 -0.27
CA THR A 85 -7.62 -0.36 -0.98
C THR A 85 -8.62 -1.13 -0.13
N SER A 86 -8.31 -1.40 1.14
CA SER A 86 -9.20 -2.12 2.06
C SER A 86 -10.54 -1.40 2.22
N GLU A 87 -10.49 -0.07 2.36
CA GLU A 87 -11.68 0.77 2.49
C GLU A 87 -12.54 0.77 1.20
N SER A 88 -11.88 0.85 0.03
CA SER A 88 -12.53 1.05 -1.26
C SER A 88 -13.47 -0.08 -1.73
N ILE A 89 -13.33 -1.28 -1.18
CA ILE A 89 -14.03 -2.48 -1.67
C ILE A 89 -15.52 -2.50 -1.28
N LYS A 90 -15.96 -1.61 -0.40
CA LYS A 90 -17.36 -1.55 0.07
C LYS A 90 -18.38 -1.59 -1.07
N GLY A 91 -19.11 -2.71 -1.17
CA GLY A 91 -20.12 -2.94 -2.21
C GLY A 91 -19.57 -3.18 -3.62
N LEU A 92 -18.26 -3.31 -3.78
CA LEU A 92 -17.58 -3.53 -5.07
C LEU A 92 -17.08 -4.96 -5.27
N SER A 93 -17.18 -5.84 -4.26
CA SER A 93 -16.93 -7.26 -4.45
C SER A 93 -17.84 -7.80 -5.57
N LYS A 94 -17.34 -8.75 -6.36
CA LYS A 94 -18.16 -9.39 -7.42
C LYS A 94 -19.42 -10.02 -6.84
N VAL A 95 -19.34 -10.54 -5.61
CA VAL A 95 -20.48 -11.11 -4.90
C VAL A 95 -21.54 -10.05 -4.61
N ASP A 96 -21.17 -8.89 -4.06
CA ASP A 96 -22.13 -7.84 -3.74
C ASP A 96 -22.70 -7.17 -4.98
N ARG A 97 -21.87 -6.95 -6.00
CA ARG A 97 -22.33 -6.42 -7.29
C ARG A 97 -23.33 -7.34 -7.97
N ARG A 98 -23.12 -8.67 -7.93
CA ARG A 98 -24.09 -9.66 -8.43
C ARG A 98 -25.42 -9.59 -7.68
N LYS A 99 -25.41 -9.44 -6.35
CA LYS A 99 -26.65 -9.24 -5.57
C LYS A 99 -27.41 -7.99 -6.00
N ALA A 100 -26.69 -6.96 -6.45
CA ALA A 100 -27.25 -5.72 -6.99
C ALA A 100 -27.60 -5.81 -8.50
N GLY A 101 -27.60 -7.00 -9.11
CA GLY A 101 -27.91 -7.20 -10.53
C GLY A 101 -26.82 -6.69 -11.49
N LYS A 102 -25.62 -6.35 -11.00
CA LYS A 102 -24.49 -5.88 -11.80
C LYS A 102 -23.52 -7.03 -12.11
N GLN A 103 -22.85 -6.92 -13.25
CA GLN A 103 -21.72 -7.77 -13.61
C GLN A 103 -20.39 -7.18 -13.15
N GLY A 104 -19.33 -7.98 -13.23
CA GLY A 104 -17.97 -7.61 -12.81
C GLY A 104 -17.84 -7.33 -11.31
N GLY A 105 -16.63 -6.98 -10.89
CA GLY A 105 -16.33 -6.59 -9.51
C GLY A 105 -14.99 -7.11 -9.02
N VAL A 106 -14.63 -6.71 -7.80
CA VAL A 106 -13.40 -7.17 -7.16
C VAL A 106 -13.51 -8.65 -6.85
N VAL A 107 -12.53 -9.41 -7.31
CA VAL A 107 -12.44 -10.88 -7.10
C VAL A 107 -11.28 -11.29 -6.19
N ARG A 108 -10.29 -10.42 -5.98
CA ARG A 108 -9.19 -10.60 -5.03
C ARG A 108 -8.57 -9.26 -4.67
N VAL A 109 -8.03 -9.19 -3.47
CA VAL A 109 -7.05 -8.17 -3.07
C VAL A 109 -5.69 -8.84 -2.80
N ALA A 110 -4.62 -8.27 -3.34
CA ALA A 110 -3.25 -8.72 -3.21
C ALA A 110 -2.42 -7.60 -2.57
N TYR A 111 -1.98 -7.81 -1.33
CA TYR A 111 -1.18 -6.84 -0.58
C TYR A 111 0.30 -7.13 -0.79
N MET A 112 1.06 -6.14 -1.27
CA MET A 112 2.50 -6.22 -1.45
C MET A 112 3.17 -5.37 -0.38
N THR A 113 3.82 -6.02 0.60
CA THR A 113 4.40 -5.37 1.79
C THR A 113 3.56 -4.19 2.33
N ALA A 114 2.27 -4.43 2.48
CA ALA A 114 1.28 -3.37 2.68
C ALA A 114 0.89 -3.17 4.15
N LEU A 115 0.52 -1.94 4.49
CA LEU A 115 -0.15 -1.65 5.75
C LEU A 115 -1.62 -2.05 5.66
N VAL A 116 -2.07 -2.92 6.57
CA VAL A 116 -3.48 -3.30 6.71
C VAL A 116 -3.87 -3.22 8.19
N PRO A 117 -4.33 -2.04 8.66
CA PRO A 117 -4.71 -1.85 10.04
C PRO A 117 -6.05 -2.56 10.36
N ALA A 118 -6.29 -2.80 11.64
CA ALA A 118 -7.62 -3.22 12.11
C ALA A 118 -8.66 -2.10 11.89
N VAL A 119 -9.93 -2.47 11.81
CA VAL A 119 -11.03 -1.49 11.76
C VAL A 119 -10.98 -0.56 12.97
N GLY A 120 -11.13 0.75 12.74
CA GLY A 120 -11.02 1.79 13.75
C GLY A 120 -9.58 2.28 13.97
N VAL A 121 -8.57 1.67 13.34
CA VAL A 121 -7.15 2.05 13.46
C VAL A 121 -6.69 2.78 12.19
N SER A 122 -5.91 3.85 12.36
CA SER A 122 -5.29 4.60 11.26
C SER A 122 -3.88 4.08 10.95
N ALA A 123 -3.36 4.42 9.77
CA ALA A 123 -1.98 4.13 9.37
C ALA A 123 -0.97 4.63 10.42
N GLY A 124 -1.15 5.89 10.84
CA GLY A 124 -0.28 6.52 11.82
C GLY A 124 -0.32 5.79 13.16
N ALA A 125 -1.49 5.36 13.63
CA ALA A 125 -1.64 4.65 14.90
C ALA A 125 -0.96 3.27 14.86
N MET A 126 -1.17 2.49 13.79
CA MET A 126 -0.53 1.19 13.59
C MET A 126 1.00 1.30 13.63
N VAL A 127 1.54 2.28 12.90
CA VAL A 127 3.00 2.53 12.86
C VAL A 127 3.52 3.04 14.21
N ALA A 128 2.79 3.91 14.91
CA ALA A 128 3.20 4.44 16.21
C ALA A 128 3.19 3.37 17.31
N GLU A 129 2.19 2.49 17.33
CA GLU A 129 2.09 1.39 18.29
C GLU A 129 3.29 0.46 18.20
N GLN A 130 3.63 0.03 16.99
CA GLN A 130 4.71 -0.94 16.81
C GLN A 130 6.10 -0.35 16.95
N LEU A 131 6.26 0.96 16.79
CA LEU A 131 7.49 1.68 17.11
C LEU A 131 7.60 2.06 18.61
N GLY A 132 6.73 1.52 19.46
CA GLY A 132 6.74 1.76 20.91
C GLY A 132 6.38 3.20 21.31
N ALA A 133 5.76 3.94 20.39
CA ALA A 133 5.45 5.36 20.52
C ALA A 133 3.98 5.64 20.85
N ALA A 134 3.10 4.64 20.87
CA ALA A 134 1.67 4.80 21.19
C ALA A 134 1.43 5.45 22.57
N GLN A 135 2.31 5.20 23.55
CA GLN A 135 2.24 5.83 24.87
C GLN A 135 2.64 7.32 24.89
N TYR A 136 3.15 7.85 23.78
CA TYR A 136 3.71 9.21 23.67
C TYR A 136 2.99 10.10 22.65
N ILE A 137 1.96 9.60 21.97
CA ILE A 137 1.34 10.23 20.80
C ILE A 137 -0.18 10.13 20.91
N SER A 138 -0.88 11.26 20.84
CA SER A 138 -2.34 11.26 20.72
C SER A 138 -2.77 10.78 19.32
N VAL A 139 -3.96 10.18 19.18
CA VAL A 139 -4.47 9.67 17.87
C VAL A 139 -4.44 10.73 16.77
N GLN A 140 -4.57 12.02 17.11
CA GLN A 140 -4.43 13.16 16.19
C GLN A 140 -2.98 13.42 15.74
N GLU A 141 -1.98 13.18 16.61
CA GLU A 141 -0.55 13.35 16.31
C GLU A 141 0.06 12.16 15.54
N ALA A 142 -0.62 11.01 15.52
CA ALA A 142 -0.18 9.82 14.78
C ALA A 142 -0.02 10.08 13.27
N SER A 143 -0.80 11.02 12.72
CA SER A 143 -0.71 11.53 11.35
C SER A 143 0.60 12.28 11.05
N VAL A 144 1.27 12.76 12.09
CA VAL A 144 2.52 13.54 12.01
C VAL A 144 3.71 12.70 12.45
N PHE A 145 3.49 11.52 13.05
CA PHE A 145 4.54 10.70 13.67
C PHE A 145 5.72 10.44 12.74
N LEU A 146 5.47 10.15 11.47
CA LEU A 146 6.51 9.92 10.45
C LEU A 146 7.36 11.17 10.14
N SER A 147 6.94 12.35 10.58
CA SER A 147 7.54 13.67 10.30
C SER A 147 7.85 14.50 11.54
N LEU A 148 7.54 14.01 12.75
CA LEU A 148 7.91 14.67 14.01
C LEU A 148 9.40 14.43 14.29
N PRO A 149 10.15 15.42 14.81
CA PRO A 149 11.52 15.18 15.25
C PRO A 149 11.53 14.10 16.34
N SER A 150 12.52 13.20 16.28
CA SER A 150 12.63 12.13 17.27
C SER A 150 12.78 12.67 18.68
N ARG A 151 11.94 12.18 19.61
CA ARG A 151 12.14 12.39 21.06
C ARG A 151 13.05 11.33 21.69
N THR A 152 13.46 10.31 20.94
CA THR A 152 14.34 9.24 21.44
C THR A 152 15.80 9.67 21.32
N GLN A 153 16.58 9.50 22.39
CA GLN A 153 18.03 9.76 22.37
C GLN A 153 18.83 8.62 21.74
N ASP A 154 18.23 7.42 21.58
CA ASP A 154 18.86 6.26 20.96
C ASP A 154 19.19 6.53 19.47
N PRO A 155 20.48 6.49 19.09
CA PRO A 155 20.92 6.72 17.71
C PRO A 155 20.59 5.55 16.75
N ASN A 156 20.30 4.34 17.24
CA ASN A 156 20.06 3.15 16.42
C ASN A 156 18.58 2.87 16.13
N SER A 157 17.69 3.79 16.52
CA SER A 157 16.24 3.60 16.39
C SER A 157 15.77 3.77 14.94
N ILE A 158 15.16 2.72 14.36
CA ILE A 158 14.51 2.79 13.03
C ILE A 158 13.43 3.87 13.00
N SER A 159 12.67 4.04 14.09
CA SER A 159 11.67 5.13 14.19
C SER A 159 12.32 6.51 14.17
N ARG A 160 13.53 6.67 14.70
CA ARG A 160 14.30 7.93 14.59
C ARG A 160 14.78 8.16 13.16
N ALA A 161 15.28 7.13 12.49
CA ALA A 161 15.77 7.23 11.11
C ALA A 161 14.66 7.61 10.13
N ILE A 162 13.49 6.95 10.21
CA ILE A 162 12.30 7.29 9.39
C ILE A 162 11.81 8.72 9.69
N ARG A 163 11.82 9.13 10.96
CA ARG A 163 11.41 10.49 11.37
C ARG A 163 12.33 11.57 10.85
N ASN A 164 13.64 11.33 10.88
CA ASN A 164 14.63 12.28 10.41
C ASN A 164 14.67 12.34 8.87
N SER A 165 14.24 11.28 8.17
CA SER A 165 14.21 11.29 6.71
C SER A 165 13.06 12.10 6.15
N ASN A 166 11.93 12.25 6.86
CA ASN A 166 10.79 13.02 6.36
C ASN A 166 10.71 14.42 6.95
N ARG A 167 10.30 15.39 6.13
CA ARG A 167 9.86 16.73 6.58
C ARG A 167 8.39 16.92 6.29
N LYS A 168 7.71 17.72 7.14
CA LYS A 168 6.34 18.18 6.90
C LYS A 168 6.34 19.68 6.66
N GLN A 169 5.77 20.11 5.53
CA GLN A 169 5.57 21.52 5.20
C GLN A 169 4.11 21.70 4.77
N ASN A 170 3.37 22.58 5.43
CA ASN A 170 1.97 22.89 5.13
C ASN A 170 1.06 21.65 5.01
N GLY A 171 1.30 20.62 5.83
CA GLY A 171 0.51 19.38 5.78
C GLY A 171 1.02 18.30 4.82
N TRP A 172 2.01 18.60 3.99
CA TRP A 172 2.61 17.66 3.04
C TRP A 172 3.92 17.08 3.57
N MET A 173 4.02 15.75 3.58
CA MET A 173 5.24 15.01 3.90
C MET A 173 6.14 14.91 2.67
N MET A 174 7.45 14.95 2.86
CA MET A 174 8.45 14.78 1.80
C MET A 174 9.72 14.12 2.31
N GLN A 175 10.44 13.44 1.43
CA GLN A 175 11.79 12.93 1.70
C GLN A 175 12.79 14.09 1.75
N SER A 176 13.59 14.15 2.81
CA SER A 176 14.54 15.24 3.10
C SER A 176 15.95 14.77 3.44
N ASP A 177 16.11 13.52 3.88
CA ASP A 177 17.39 12.81 3.94
C ASP A 177 17.30 11.58 3.03
N TYR A 178 17.76 11.76 1.78
CA TYR A 178 17.69 10.73 0.76
C TYR A 178 18.58 9.52 1.04
N GLU A 179 19.73 9.72 1.69
CA GLU A 179 20.62 8.61 2.02
C GLU A 179 19.98 7.70 3.07
N THR A 180 19.48 8.29 4.16
CA THR A 180 18.78 7.54 5.21
C THR A 180 17.52 6.87 4.65
N GLY A 181 16.71 7.59 3.88
CA GLY A 181 15.51 7.01 3.28
C GLY A 181 15.84 5.86 2.31
N ALA A 182 16.88 5.99 1.50
CA ALA A 182 17.31 4.92 0.58
C ALA A 182 17.75 3.65 1.33
N LYS A 183 18.51 3.79 2.43
CA LYS A 183 18.93 2.64 3.26
C LYS A 183 17.78 1.89 3.93
N ILE A 184 16.59 2.51 4.00
CA ILE A 184 15.38 1.94 4.60
C ILE A 184 14.48 1.34 3.52
N VAL A 185 14.19 2.08 2.46
CA VAL A 185 13.21 1.69 1.43
C VAL A 185 13.82 0.76 0.37
N PHE A 186 15.09 1.00 0.01
CA PHE A 186 15.79 0.34 -1.10
C PHE A 186 17.03 -0.40 -0.61
N SER A 187 16.92 -1.08 0.54
CA SER A 187 18.08 -1.63 1.24
C SER A 187 18.80 -2.77 0.51
N ASP A 188 18.17 -3.39 -0.48
CA ASP A 188 18.78 -4.42 -1.32
C ASP A 188 19.46 -3.84 -2.57
N LEU A 189 19.23 -2.56 -2.89
CA LEU A 189 19.88 -1.89 -4.01
C LEU A 189 21.23 -1.30 -3.57
N PRO A 190 22.18 -1.11 -4.50
CA PRO A 190 23.32 -0.23 -4.26
C PRO A 190 22.84 1.15 -3.79
N LEU A 191 23.51 1.73 -2.81
CA LEU A 191 23.06 2.96 -2.14
C LEU A 191 22.83 4.11 -3.13
N GLU A 192 23.74 4.28 -4.09
CA GLU A 192 23.64 5.30 -5.13
C GLU A 192 22.36 5.12 -5.93
N ARG A 193 22.01 3.87 -6.29
CA ARG A 193 20.77 3.56 -6.98
C ARG A 193 19.56 3.82 -6.10
N GLY A 194 19.61 3.44 -4.82
CA GLY A 194 18.54 3.75 -3.86
C GLY A 194 18.29 5.26 -3.73
N ILE A 195 19.35 6.06 -3.72
CA ILE A 195 19.28 7.53 -3.69
C ILE A 195 18.64 8.08 -4.97
N GLU A 196 18.95 7.52 -6.14
CA GLU A 196 18.28 7.88 -7.40
C GLU A 196 16.78 7.57 -7.35
N MET A 197 16.40 6.42 -6.80
CA MET A 197 14.99 6.01 -6.71
C MET A 197 14.20 6.88 -5.75
N ILE A 198 14.74 7.14 -4.55
CA ILE A 198 14.03 7.93 -3.55
C ILE A 198 13.85 9.40 -3.96
N LYS A 199 14.72 9.94 -4.80
CA LYS A 199 14.57 11.30 -5.37
C LYS A 199 13.37 11.43 -6.30
N GLN A 200 12.83 10.32 -6.81
CA GLN A 200 11.61 10.33 -7.64
C GLN A 200 10.33 10.37 -6.81
N PHE A 201 10.42 10.28 -5.48
CA PHE A 201 9.27 10.37 -4.58
C PHE A 201 8.72 11.79 -4.56
N SER A 202 7.40 11.89 -4.72
CA SER A 202 6.61 13.12 -4.61
C SER A 202 6.32 13.46 -3.14
N LYS A 203 5.68 14.60 -2.89
CA LYS A 203 5.07 14.87 -1.59
C LYS A 203 3.83 13.98 -1.36
N HIS A 204 3.51 13.68 -0.10
CA HIS A 204 2.32 12.92 0.30
C HIS A 204 1.54 13.67 1.38
N SER A 205 0.21 13.78 1.26
CA SER A 205 -0.65 14.37 2.27
C SER A 205 -0.53 13.65 3.62
N SER A 206 -0.16 14.36 4.69
CA SER A 206 -0.14 13.76 6.04
C SER A 206 -1.54 13.42 6.57
N ALA A 207 -2.59 14.07 6.06
CA ALA A 207 -3.96 13.79 6.46
C ALA A 207 -4.39 12.36 6.09
N SER A 208 -3.77 11.78 5.05
CA SER A 208 -4.05 10.42 4.59
C SER A 208 -3.61 9.34 5.60
N PHE A 209 -2.75 9.68 6.56
CA PHE A 209 -2.30 8.78 7.64
C PHE A 209 -3.11 8.93 8.92
N ALA A 210 -3.95 9.97 9.02
CA ALA A 210 -4.75 10.29 10.20
C ALA A 210 -6.05 9.49 10.26
N THR A 211 -6.68 9.27 9.10
CA THR A 211 -8.02 8.70 9.03
C THR A 211 -8.00 7.20 9.28
N ALA A 212 -8.89 6.74 10.15
CA ALA A 212 -9.03 5.34 10.49
C ALA A 212 -9.68 4.54 9.35
N LEU A 213 -9.28 3.28 9.20
CA LEU A 213 -9.99 2.32 8.37
C LEU A 213 -11.38 2.07 8.96
N THR A 214 -12.44 2.28 8.18
CA THR A 214 -13.82 2.10 8.64
C THR A 214 -14.48 0.87 8.03
N TYR A 215 -14.01 0.45 6.85
CA TYR A 215 -14.52 -0.71 6.14
C TYR A 215 -13.44 -1.77 5.86
N PRO A 216 -13.57 -2.99 6.42
CA PRO A 216 -12.62 -4.08 6.21
C PRO A 216 -12.90 -4.85 4.91
N GLY A 217 -12.68 -4.24 3.75
CA GLY A 217 -13.00 -4.86 2.46
C GLY A 217 -12.27 -6.16 2.14
N TYR A 218 -11.15 -6.43 2.83
CA TYR A 218 -10.47 -7.73 2.82
C TYR A 218 -11.35 -8.89 3.34
N LYS A 219 -12.51 -8.63 3.93
CA LYS A 219 -13.48 -9.66 4.33
C LYS A 219 -14.36 -10.13 3.17
N ASP A 220 -14.46 -9.35 2.11
CA ASP A 220 -15.45 -9.58 1.05
C ASP A 220 -14.88 -10.40 -0.12
N VAL A 221 -13.55 -10.57 -0.15
CA VAL A 221 -12.81 -11.21 -1.24
C VAL A 221 -11.63 -12.04 -0.70
N PRO A 222 -11.17 -13.07 -1.42
CA PRO A 222 -9.90 -13.73 -1.13
C PRO A 222 -8.73 -12.74 -1.05
N VAL A 223 -7.78 -13.03 -0.16
CA VAL A 223 -6.62 -12.18 0.11
C VAL A 223 -5.33 -12.94 -0.16
N SER A 224 -4.43 -12.34 -0.93
CA SER A 224 -3.02 -12.76 -1.04
C SER A 224 -2.11 -11.69 -0.44
N TYR A 225 -0.96 -12.10 0.12
CA TYR A 225 0.00 -11.17 0.72
C TYR A 225 1.44 -11.55 0.32
N LEU A 226 2.22 -10.62 -0.21
CA LEU A 226 3.66 -10.76 -0.43
C LEU A 226 4.40 -10.12 0.74
N LEU A 227 4.91 -10.96 1.64
CA LEU A 227 5.67 -10.54 2.81
C LEU A 227 7.16 -10.48 2.46
N CYS A 228 7.77 -9.33 2.71
CA CYS A 228 9.19 -9.08 2.46
C CYS A 228 9.97 -9.14 3.78
N GLU A 229 10.83 -10.16 3.93
CA GLU A 229 11.49 -10.48 5.22
C GLU A 229 12.66 -9.55 5.57
N ALA A 230 13.22 -8.84 4.58
CA ALA A 230 14.29 -7.86 4.79
C ALA A 230 13.78 -6.41 4.77
N ASP A 231 12.45 -6.21 4.76
CA ASP A 231 11.84 -4.89 4.73
C ASP A 231 12.13 -4.10 6.01
N LYS A 232 12.72 -2.90 5.85
CA LYS A 232 13.02 -1.99 6.96
C LYS A 232 12.02 -0.83 7.08
N CYS A 233 11.19 -0.63 6.06
CA CYS A 233 10.18 0.44 6.01
C CYS A 233 8.89 -0.03 6.68
N VAL A 234 8.42 -1.22 6.31
CA VAL A 234 7.33 -1.95 6.96
C VAL A 234 7.89 -3.29 7.45
N PRO A 235 8.50 -3.32 8.65
CA PRO A 235 9.14 -4.53 9.17
C PRO A 235 8.27 -5.79 9.09
N PRO A 236 8.86 -7.00 8.98
CA PRO A 236 8.10 -8.25 8.86
C PRO A 236 7.09 -8.48 9.99
N THR A 237 7.38 -7.99 11.18
CA THR A 237 6.46 -8.03 12.33
C THR A 237 5.22 -7.17 12.13
N ILE A 238 5.34 -6.03 11.44
CA ILE A 238 4.23 -5.14 11.07
C ILE A 238 3.38 -5.82 9.99
N GLN A 239 4.04 -6.37 8.96
CA GLN A 239 3.37 -7.10 7.87
C GLN A 239 2.60 -8.30 8.43
N GLN A 240 3.21 -9.09 9.33
CA GLN A 240 2.57 -10.23 9.97
C GLN A 240 1.38 -9.81 10.84
N ALA A 241 1.48 -8.70 11.59
CA ALA A 241 0.33 -8.19 12.36
C ALA A 241 -0.85 -7.80 11.46
N GLY A 242 -0.58 -7.24 10.26
CA GLY A 242 -1.61 -6.99 9.25
C GLY A 242 -2.26 -8.27 8.74
N ILE A 243 -1.46 -9.29 8.43
CA ILE A 243 -1.95 -10.63 8.04
C ILE A 243 -2.84 -11.22 9.14
N ASP A 244 -2.38 -11.21 10.39
CA ASP A 244 -3.10 -11.76 11.54
C ASP A 244 -4.43 -10.99 11.78
N ALA A 245 -4.43 -9.67 11.60
CA ALA A 245 -5.63 -8.85 11.69
C ALA A 245 -6.66 -9.22 10.60
N ILE A 246 -6.21 -9.47 9.36
CA ILE A 246 -7.06 -9.94 8.26
C ILE A 246 -7.64 -11.32 8.60
N GLU A 247 -6.82 -12.29 9.00
CA GLU A 247 -7.29 -13.64 9.31
C GLU A 247 -8.29 -13.62 10.47
N LYS A 248 -8.00 -12.86 11.54
CA LYS A 248 -8.88 -12.69 12.69
C LYS A 248 -10.22 -12.05 12.32
N ALA A 249 -10.23 -11.02 11.48
CA ALA A 249 -11.44 -10.27 11.15
C ALA A 249 -12.29 -10.94 10.07
N SER A 250 -11.67 -11.68 9.14
CA SER A 250 -12.34 -12.38 8.05
C SER A 250 -12.74 -13.81 8.39
N GLY A 251 -12.03 -14.47 9.32
CA GLY A 251 -12.14 -15.90 9.57
C GLY A 251 -11.53 -16.78 8.48
N ASN A 252 -10.90 -16.18 7.46
CA ASN A 252 -10.29 -16.87 6.33
C ASN A 252 -8.76 -16.80 6.42
N ARG A 253 -8.09 -17.82 5.88
CA ARG A 253 -6.63 -17.80 5.73
C ARG A 253 -6.20 -16.84 4.63
N VAL A 254 -5.09 -16.13 4.86
CA VAL A 254 -4.42 -15.32 3.85
C VAL A 254 -3.46 -16.21 3.05
N ASP A 255 -3.46 -16.06 1.73
CA ASP A 255 -2.49 -16.70 0.84
C ASP A 255 -1.15 -15.93 0.88
N VAL A 256 -0.28 -16.32 1.82
CA VAL A 256 0.99 -15.62 2.09
C VAL A 256 2.13 -16.22 1.26
N THR A 257 2.83 -15.36 0.52
CA THR A 257 4.14 -15.65 -0.09
C THR A 257 5.19 -14.84 0.65
N LYS A 258 6.30 -15.47 1.05
CA LYS A 258 7.42 -14.80 1.71
C LYS A 258 8.64 -14.74 0.78
N ILE A 259 9.30 -13.59 0.74
CA ILE A 259 10.55 -13.40 0.03
C ILE A 259 11.54 -12.62 0.89
N ASN A 260 12.83 -12.98 0.83
CA ASN A 260 13.88 -12.27 1.56
C ASN A 260 14.40 -11.08 0.73
N HIS A 261 13.57 -10.03 0.65
CA HIS A 261 13.86 -8.79 -0.07
C HIS A 261 13.39 -7.55 0.70
N ASP A 262 13.82 -6.37 0.25
CA ASP A 262 13.50 -5.07 0.83
C ASP A 262 12.04 -4.61 0.58
N HIS A 263 11.74 -3.34 0.92
CA HIS A 263 10.40 -2.76 0.79
C HIS A 263 9.92 -2.63 -0.65
N CYS A 264 10.83 -2.64 -1.63
CA CYS A 264 10.48 -2.44 -3.03
C CYS A 264 10.90 -3.68 -3.84
N PRO A 265 10.23 -4.82 -3.63
CA PRO A 265 10.55 -6.06 -4.34
C PRO A 265 10.35 -5.92 -5.86
N ASN A 266 9.53 -4.96 -6.30
CA ASN A 266 9.42 -4.59 -7.71
C ASN A 266 10.75 -4.08 -8.33
N LEU A 267 11.72 -3.65 -7.51
CA LEU A 267 13.05 -3.25 -7.95
C LEU A 267 14.13 -4.26 -7.57
N SER A 268 14.09 -4.80 -6.35
CA SER A 268 15.10 -5.75 -5.86
C SER A 268 14.87 -7.19 -6.35
N ALA A 269 13.64 -7.53 -6.75
CA ALA A 269 13.23 -8.86 -7.22
C ALA A 269 12.14 -8.81 -8.31
N PRO A 270 12.33 -8.04 -9.40
CA PRO A 270 11.27 -7.69 -10.35
C PRO A 270 10.55 -8.91 -10.92
N GLU A 271 11.27 -9.93 -11.38
CA GLU A 271 10.67 -11.15 -11.94
C GLU A 271 9.78 -11.87 -10.93
N LYS A 272 10.25 -12.04 -9.69
CA LYS A 272 9.47 -12.68 -8.61
C LYS A 272 8.21 -11.88 -8.28
N THR A 273 8.31 -10.55 -8.27
CA THR A 273 7.15 -9.67 -8.03
C THR A 273 6.12 -9.81 -9.15
N ILE A 274 6.55 -9.78 -10.41
CA ILE A 274 5.64 -9.94 -11.55
C ILE A 274 4.98 -11.33 -11.54
N ASP A 275 5.76 -12.39 -11.32
CA ASP A 275 5.23 -13.76 -11.28
C ASP A 275 4.26 -13.95 -10.10
N TRP A 276 4.52 -13.31 -8.95
CA TRP A 276 3.58 -13.31 -7.82
C TRP A 276 2.27 -12.58 -8.17
N ILE A 277 2.32 -11.42 -8.81
CA ILE A 277 1.12 -10.69 -9.27
C ILE A 277 0.34 -11.56 -10.27
N VAL A 278 1.02 -12.17 -11.24
CA VAL A 278 0.40 -13.09 -12.22
C VAL A 278 -0.29 -14.25 -11.51
N GLY A 279 0.36 -14.90 -10.55
CA GLY A 279 -0.24 -15.97 -9.76
C GLY A 279 -1.48 -15.50 -8.98
N CYS A 280 -1.49 -14.25 -8.48
CA CYS A 280 -2.66 -13.64 -7.86
C CYS A 280 -3.80 -13.42 -8.87
N VAL A 281 -3.52 -13.16 -10.15
CA VAL A 281 -4.58 -13.06 -11.18
C VAL A 281 -5.11 -14.45 -11.57
N GLU A 282 -4.22 -15.43 -11.72
CA GLU A 282 -4.60 -16.80 -12.14
C GLU A 282 -5.46 -17.51 -11.12
N LYS A 283 -5.21 -17.31 -9.82
CA LYS A 283 -6.07 -17.83 -8.74
C LYS A 283 -7.48 -17.19 -8.75
N SER A 284 -7.76 -16.18 -9.58
CA SER A 284 -8.99 -15.35 -9.59
C SER A 284 -9.92 -15.62 -10.76
N VAL A 285 -9.54 -16.51 -11.68
CA VAL A 285 -10.31 -16.90 -12.86
C VAL A 285 -11.28 -18.03 -12.56
#